data_AF-K0IZW5-F1
#
_entry.id   AF-K0IZW5-F1
#
_cell.length_a   1.000
_cell.length_b   1.000
_cell.length_c   1.000
_cell.angle_alpha   90.00
_cell.angle_beta   90.00
_cell.angle_gamma   90.00
#
_symmetry.space_group_name_H-M   'P 1'
#
loop_
_entity.id
_entity.type
_entity.pdbx_description
1 polymer ?
#
loop_
_entity_poly.entity_id
_entity_poly.type
_entity_poly.pdbx_seq_one_letter_code
_entity_poly.pdbx_strand_id
1 'polypeptide(L)' 'MITQDCNLIELARYHDDQFKEEVALLYSPLSHYYLVMPTKHFHKTERINGTLFITQMINAYFIPTHEVERKLRERRNKE' A
#
# COMPACT_ATOMS: atom_id res chain seq x y z
N MET A 1 -15.28 6.73 3.90
CA MET A 1 -13.97 6.63 3.23
C MET A 1 -12.91 6.80 4.30
N ILE A 2 -11.97 5.87 4.40
CA ILE A 2 -10.92 5.91 5.43
C ILE A 2 -9.63 6.36 4.78
N THR A 3 -9.03 7.43 5.31
CA THR A 3 -7.74 7.98 4.85
C THR A 3 -6.65 7.65 5.85
N GLN A 4 -5.44 7.41 5.36
CA GLN A 4 -4.27 7.17 6.20
C GLN A 4 -3.07 7.95 5.64
N ASP A 5 -2.40 8.71 6.50
CA ASP A 5 -1.16 9.38 6.15
C ASP A 5 -0.02 8.37 6.08
N CYS A 6 0.86 8.56 5.11
CA CYS A 6 1.98 7.67 4.87
C CYS A 6 3.19 8.43 4.31
N ASN A 7 4.32 7.73 4.22
CA ASN A 7 5.50 8.22 3.54
C ASN A 7 6.08 7.07 2.71
N LEU A 8 5.54 6.91 1.50
CA LEU A 8 5.95 5.88 0.56
C LEU A 8 6.52 6.52 -0.69
N ILE A 9 7.55 5.90 -1.25
CA ILE A 9 8.20 6.35 -2.48
C ILE A 9 7.72 5.46 -3.63
N GLU A 10 7.18 6.04 -4.69
CA GLU A 10 6.88 5.31 -5.93
C GLU A 10 8.18 5.06 -6.69
N LEU A 11 8.54 3.78 -6.84
CA LEU A 11 9.74 3.37 -7.59
C LEU A 11 9.42 3.04 -9.05
N ALA A 12 8.30 2.37 -9.27
CA ALA A 12 7.83 1.99 -10.59
C ALA A 12 6.32 1.82 -10.59
N ARG A 13 5.72 1.97 -11.76
CA ARG A 13 4.29 1.81 -11.99
C ARG A 13 4.07 0.96 -13.24
N TYR A 14 3.18 -0.02 -13.15
CA TYR A 14 2.94 -0.98 -14.21
C TYR A 14 1.55 -1.63 -14.08
N HIS A 15 1.07 -2.26 -15.15
CA HIS A 15 -0.14 -3.08 -15.09
C HIS A 15 0.19 -4.46 -14.52
N ASP A 16 -0.60 -4.93 -13.55
CA ASP A 16 -0.44 -6.25 -12.95
C ASP A 16 -1.66 -7.13 -13.25
N ASP A 17 -1.43 -8.28 -13.89
CA ASP A 17 -2.49 -9.19 -14.33
C ASP A 17 -3.21 -9.89 -13.16
N GLN A 18 -2.57 -10.01 -11.98
CA GLN A 18 -3.19 -10.63 -10.81
C GLN A 18 -4.17 -9.67 -10.16
N PHE A 19 -3.80 -8.38 -10.04
CA PHE A 19 -4.71 -7.33 -9.58
C PHE A 19 -5.69 -6.89 -10.68
N LYS A 20 -5.38 -7.13 -11.96
CA LYS A 20 -6.12 -6.69 -13.15
C LYS A 20 -6.27 -5.17 -13.24
N GLU A 21 -5.27 -4.44 -12.76
CA GLU A 21 -5.26 -2.99 -12.70
C GLU A 21 -3.83 -2.44 -12.66
N GLU A 22 -3.69 -1.11 -12.71
CA GLU A 22 -2.41 -0.44 -12.52
C GLU A 22 -1.99 -0.50 -11.04
N VAL A 23 -0.76 -0.95 -10.81
CA VAL A 23 -0.13 -1.00 -9.50
C VAL A 23 1.15 -0.18 -9.49
N ALA A 24 1.63 0.16 -8.30
CA ALA A 24 2.97 0.69 -8.12
C ALA A 24 3.78 -0.14 -7.13
N LEU A 25 5.07 -0.27 -7.45
CA LEU A 25 6.09 -0.72 -6.51
C LEU A 25 6.47 0.47 -5.63
N LEU A 26 6.22 0.32 -4.34
CA LEU A 26 6.45 1.34 -3.34
C LEU A 26 7.55 0.90 -2.38
N TYR A 27 8.35 1.87 -1.94
CA TYR A 27 9.32 1.70 -0.86
C TYR A 27 8.91 2.53 0.34
N SER A 28 8.93 1.94 1.53
CA SER A 28 8.75 2.67 2.79
C SER A 28 10.11 2.98 3.42
N PRO A 29 10.55 4.26 3.46
CA PRO A 29 11.82 4.62 4.07
C PRO A 29 11.88 4.35 5.58
N LEU A 30 10.72 4.36 6.25
CA LEU A 30 10.65 4.15 7.70
C LEU A 30 10.85 2.68 8.07
N SER A 31 10.20 1.78 7.33
CA SER A 31 10.21 0.35 7.64
C SER A 31 11.15 -0.47 6.75
N HIS A 32 11.76 0.16 5.74
CA HIS A 32 12.67 -0.45 4.77
C HIS A 32 12.07 -1.62 3.99
N TYR A 33 10.74 -1.63 3.84
CA TYR A 33 10.02 -2.64 3.07
C TYR A 33 9.59 -2.13 1.71
N TYR A 34 9.54 -3.06 0.76
CA TYR A 34 8.92 -2.90 -0.53
C TYR A 34 7.51 -3.49 -0.49
N LEU A 35 6.57 -2.85 -1.17
CA LEU A 35 5.24 -3.40 -1.38
C LEU A 35 4.73 -3.06 -2.77
N VAL A 36 3.83 -3.88 -3.28
CA VAL A 36 3.07 -3.61 -4.50
C VAL A 36 1.65 -3.22 -4.08
N MET A 37 1.13 -2.12 -4.60
CA MET A 37 -0.20 -1.64 -4.28
C MET A 37 -0.91 -1.07 -5.51
N PRO A 38 -2.22 -1.35 -5.70
CA PRO A 38 -3.00 -0.69 -6.74
C PRO A 38 -3.04 0.84 -6.59
N THR A 39 -2.82 1.55 -7.70
CA THR A 39 -2.68 3.02 -7.68
C THR A 39 -3.99 3.74 -7.32
N LYS A 40 -5.15 3.07 -7.47
CA LYS A 40 -6.46 3.59 -7.01
C LYS A 40 -6.54 3.93 -5.52
N HIS A 41 -5.61 3.40 -4.72
CA HIS A 41 -5.54 3.68 -3.29
C HIS A 41 -4.75 4.95 -2.96
N PHE A 42 -4.09 5.59 -3.94
CA PHE A 42 -3.31 6.79 -3.69
C PHE A 42 -4.23 8.01 -3.66
N HIS A 43 -4.19 8.76 -2.56
CA HIS A 43 -5.08 9.91 -2.36
C HIS A 43 -4.36 11.25 -2.53
N LYS A 44 -3.17 11.38 -1.93
CA LYS A 44 -2.30 12.54 -2.12
C LYS A 44 -0.89 12.09 -2.46
N THR A 45 -0.30 12.80 -3.39
CA THR A 45 1.09 12.62 -3.80
C THR A 45 1.81 13.95 -3.85
N GLU A 46 3.12 13.90 -3.64
CA GLU A 46 4.00 15.07 -3.67
C GLU A 46 5.28 14.71 -4.42
N ARG A 47 5.79 15.62 -5.25
CA ARG A 47 7.05 15.40 -5.97
C ARG A 47 8.15 16.27 -5.35
N ILE A 48 9.16 15.63 -4.78
CA ILE A 48 10.30 16.29 -4.13
C ILE A 48 11.57 15.81 -4.82
N ASN A 49 12.36 16.74 -5.39
CA ASN A 49 13.62 16.44 -6.10
C ASN A 49 13.47 15.32 -7.14
N GLY A 50 12.38 15.35 -7.92
CA GLY A 50 12.09 14.34 -8.94
C GLY A 50 11.49 13.03 -8.41
N THR A 51 11.55 12.78 -7.11
CA THR A 51 10.99 11.58 -6.46
C THR A 51 9.51 11.79 -6.16
N LEU A 52 8.66 10.81 -6.49
CA LEU A 52 7.24 10.85 -6.17
C LEU A 52 6.96 10.17 -4.83
N PHE A 53 6.42 10.93 -3.90
CA PHE A 53 5.97 10.48 -2.60
C PHE A 53 4.45 10.31 -2.60
N ILE A 54 3.98 9.22 -2.02
CA ILE A 54 2.58 9.03 -1.64
C ILE A 54 2.48 9.44 -0.18
N THR A 55 1.80 10.55 0.07
CA THR A 55 1.69 11.17 1.39
C THR A 55 0.37 10.82 2.09
N GLN A 56 -0.63 10.39 1.33
CA GLN A 56 -1.90 9.93 1.86
C GLN A 56 -2.51 8.83 0.98
N MET A 57 -3.05 7.80 1.60
CA MET A 57 -3.79 6.71 0.94
C MET A 57 -5.26 6.68 1.39
N ILE A 58 -6.10 6.06 0.58
CA ILE A 58 -7.51 5.77 0.87
C ILE A 58 -7.82 4.29 0.81
N ASN A 59 -8.60 3.82 1.78
CA ASN A 59 -9.11 2.46 1.85
C ASN A 59 -8.01 1.38 1.69
N ALA A 60 -6.79 1.69 2.12
CA ALA A 60 -5.64 0.79 2.12
C ALA A 60 -5.10 0.68 3.54
N TYR A 61 -4.79 -0.54 3.98
CA TYR A 61 -4.31 -0.81 5.33
C TYR A 61 -3.02 -1.61 5.26
N PHE A 62 -1.98 -1.10 5.94
CA PHE A 62 -0.82 -1.91 6.27
C PHE A 62 -1.17 -2.75 7.49
N ILE A 63 -1.40 -4.04 7.27
CA ILE A 63 -1.59 -4.99 8.36
C ILE A 63 -0.29 -5.79 8.46
N PRO A 64 0.45 -5.73 9.59
CA PRO A 64 1.62 -6.56 9.81
C PRO A 64 1.28 -8.04 9.59
N THR A 65 2.18 -8.82 8.97
CA THR A 65 1.90 -10.22 8.58
C THR A 65 1.35 -11.06 9.73
N HIS A 66 1.89 -10.91 10.95
CA HIS A 66 1.41 -11.62 12.13
C HIS A 66 -0.03 -11.24 12.54
N GLU A 67 -0.42 -9.97 12.35
CA GLU A 67 -1.79 -9.51 12.59
C GLU A 67 -2.76 -9.99 11.50
N VAL A 68 -2.32 -10.05 10.24
CA VAL A 68 -3.10 -10.64 9.14
C VAL A 68 -3.39 -12.11 9.45
N GLU A 69 -2.36 -12.88 9.79
CA GLU A 69 -2.52 -14.28 10.15
C GLU A 69 -3.46 -14.48 11.35
N ARG A 70 -3.33 -13.64 12.38
CA ARG A 70 -4.23 -13.67 13.54
C ARG A 70 -5.68 -13.42 13.11
N LYS A 71 -5.95 -12.35 12.36
CA LYS A 71 -7.32 -12.02 11.90
C LYS A 71 -7.90 -13.08 10.96
N LEU A 72 -7.08 -13.69 10.11
CA LEU A 72 -7.50 -14.80 9.23
C LEU A 72 -7.85 -16.06 10.03
N ARG A 73 -7.12 -16.37 11.11
CA ARG A 73 -7.46 -17.46 12.03
C ARG A 73 -8.76 -17.16 12.79
N GLU A 74 -8.92 -15.94 13.30
CA GLU A 74 -10.13 -15.50 14.00
C GLU A 74 -11.38 -15.59 13.12
N ARG A 75 -11.28 -15.29 11.83
CA ARG A 75 -12.39 -15.47 10.87
C ARG A 75 -12.71 -16.94 10.63
N ARG A 76 -11.70 -17.78 10.38
CA ARG A 76 -11.88 -19.23 10.17
C ARG A 76 -12.54 -19.94 11.36
N ASN A 77 -12.32 -19.45 12.57
CA ASN A 77 -12.92 -20.02 13.79
C ASN A 77 -14.37 -19.53 14.04
N LYS A 78 -14.89 -18.61 13.22
CA LYS A 78 -16.26 -18.10 13.29
C LYS A 78 -17.18 -18.68 12.20
N GLU A 79 -16.62 -19.43 11.25
CA GLU A 79 -17.33 -20.24 10.25
C GLU A 79 -17.39 -21.70 10.71
#